data_AF-A0AAV9L187-F1
#
_entry.id   AF-A0AAV9L187-F1
#
_cell.length_a   1.000
_cell.length_b   1.000
_cell.length_c   1.000
_cell.angle_alpha   90.00
_cell.angle_beta   90.00
_cell.angle_gamma   90.00
#
_symmetry.space_group_name_H-M   'P 1'
#
loop_
_entity.id
_entity.type
_entity.pdbx_description
1 polymer ?
#
loop_
_entity_poly.entity_id
_entity_poly.type
_entity_poly.pdbx_seq_one_letter_code
_entity_poly.pdbx_strand_id
1 'polypeptide(L)'
;MKVAWVYTLSSGSWKTVPFTLPTLTGSSEPQISVNGFVYWLAGRKVEYVIYFDLIKEEFKLIDIPDDHGFDHQLVHRKLMVLRGSLAMMVSVEDRTKDTEYGCS
;
A
#
# COMPACT_ATOMS: atom_id res chain seq x y z
N MET A 1 -17.03 14.56 2.48
CA MET A 1 -15.80 14.35 3.28
C MET A 1 -15.85 12.94 3.86
N LYS A 2 -14.75 12.17 3.81
CA LYS A 2 -14.69 10.83 4.40
C LYS A 2 -13.89 10.88 5.71
N VAL A 3 -14.16 9.94 6.62
CA VAL A 3 -13.51 9.87 7.93
C VAL A 3 -13.07 8.44 8.23
N ALA A 4 -11.92 8.30 8.89
CA ALA A 4 -11.49 7.06 9.51
C ALA A 4 -11.73 7.14 11.02
N TRP A 5 -12.10 6.02 11.63
CA TRP A 5 -12.23 5.91 13.08
C TRP A 5 -10.94 5.32 13.65
N VAL A 6 -10.32 6.03 14.59
CA VAL A 6 -9.10 5.60 15.26
C VAL A 6 -9.40 5.41 16.74
N TYR A 7 -9.15 4.21 17.25
CA TYR A 7 -9.19 3.93 18.68
C TYR A 7 -7.79 3.95 19.25
N THR A 8 -7.57 4.69 20.33
CA THR A 8 -6.29 4.73 21.03
C THR A 8 -6.42 4.15 22.43
N LEU A 9 -5.65 3.09 22.72
CA LEU A 9 -5.65 2.43 24.03
C LEU A 9 -5.22 3.38 25.16
N SER A 10 -4.28 4.29 24.90
CA SER A 10 -3.80 5.26 25.89
C SER A 10 -4.88 6.21 26.38
N SER A 11 -5.83 6.59 25.51
CA SER A 11 -6.97 7.44 25.86
C SER A 11 -8.26 6.65 26.13
N GLY A 12 -8.31 5.37 25.74
CA GLY A 12 -9.51 4.55 25.79
C GLY A 12 -10.66 5.07 24.92
N SER A 13 -10.38 5.91 23.92
CA SER A 13 -11.41 6.64 23.18
C SER A 13 -11.28 6.48 21.65
N TRP A 14 -12.41 6.63 20.98
CA TRP A 14 -12.50 6.74 19.53
C TRP A 14 -12.40 8.20 19.10
N LYS A 15 -11.67 8.46 18.02
CA LYS A 15 -11.65 9.75 17.33
C LYS A 15 -11.87 9.57 15.84
N THR A 16 -12.42 10.60 15.20
CA THR A 16 -12.53 10.67 13.75
C THR A 16 -11.36 11.45 13.17
N VAL A 17 -10.73 10.87 12.15
CA VAL A 17 -9.67 11.52 11.39
C VAL A 17 -10.20 11.74 9.97
N PRO A 18 -10.33 13.00 9.52
CA PRO A 18 -10.77 13.29 8.17
C PRO A 18 -9.71 12.90 7.15
N PHE A 19 -10.14 12.47 5.97
CA PHE A 19 -9.23 12.27 4.85
C PHE A 19 -9.90 12.66 3.52
N THR A 20 -9.06 13.09 2.59
CA THR A 20 -9.46 13.53 1.24
C THR A 20 -9.20 12.47 0.16
N LEU A 21 -8.61 11.33 0.56
CA LEU A 21 -8.23 10.26 -0.37
C LEU A 21 -9.45 9.65 -1.09
N PRO A 22 -9.30 9.28 -2.37
CA PRO A 22 -10.40 8.72 -3.17
C PRO A 22 -11.00 7.48 -2.53
N THR A 23 -10.16 6.62 -1.96
CA THR A 23 -10.60 5.39 -1.32
C THR A 23 -9.60 4.96 -0.24
N LEU A 24 -10.09 4.71 0.96
CA LEU A 24 -9.35 4.00 2.00
C LEU A 24 -9.71 2.51 1.83
N THR A 25 -9.29 1.92 0.71
CA THR A 25 -9.43 0.47 0.57
C THR A 25 -8.45 -0.15 1.56
N GLY A 26 -8.95 -0.95 2.49
CA GLY A 26 -8.08 -1.82 3.28
C GLY A 26 -7.24 -2.66 2.33
N SER A 27 -5.93 -2.70 2.55
CA SER A 27 -5.06 -3.62 1.85
C SER A 27 -5.30 -5.02 2.41
N SER A 28 -5.39 -6.03 1.53
CA SER A 28 -5.14 -7.42 1.94
C SER A 28 -3.68 -7.63 2.33
N GLU A 29 -2.79 -6.73 1.87
CA GLU A 29 -1.36 -6.78 2.12
C GLU A 29 -0.97 -6.29 3.52
N PRO A 30 0.15 -6.77 4.07
CA PRO A 30 0.69 -6.34 5.35
C PRO A 30 1.00 -4.83 5.37
N GLN A 31 0.69 -4.20 6.50
CA GLN A 31 1.05 -2.80 6.76
C GLN A 31 2.48 -2.73 7.28
N ILE A 32 3.25 -1.74 6.82
CA ILE A 32 4.64 -1.53 7.24
C ILE A 32 4.71 -0.33 8.17
N SER A 33 5.26 -0.53 9.37
CA SER A 33 5.51 0.57 10.31
C SER A 33 7.00 0.94 10.30
N VAL A 34 7.32 2.19 9.95
CA VAL A 34 8.70 2.70 9.97
C VAL A 34 8.70 4.21 10.21
N ASN A 35 9.64 4.69 11.02
CA ASN A 35 9.85 6.12 11.31
C ASN A 35 8.61 6.89 11.81
N GLY A 36 7.72 6.25 12.56
CA GLY A 36 6.51 6.89 13.09
C GLY A 36 5.35 6.97 12.09
N PHE A 37 5.44 6.25 10.98
CA PHE A 37 4.40 6.15 9.98
C PHE A 37 3.98 4.69 9.78
N VAL A 38 2.72 4.48 9.40
CA VAL A 38 2.20 3.19 8.94
C VAL A 38 1.87 3.31 7.46
N TYR A 39 2.39 2.42 6.63
CA TYR A 39 2.27 2.42 5.17
C TYR A 39 1.54 1.17 4.68
N TRP A 40 0.72 1.32 3.64
CA TRP A 40 0.11 0.21 2.93
C TRP A 40 -0.18 0.56 1.46
N LEU A 41 -0.24 -0.48 0.63
CA LEU A 41 -0.66 -0.34 -0.77
C LEU A 41 -2.18 -0.25 -0.84
N ALA A 42 -2.69 0.67 -1.64
CA ALA A 42 -4.11 0.82 -1.88
C ALA A 42 -4.40 1.01 -3.37
N GLY A 43 -5.64 0.70 -3.75
CA GLY A 43 -6.08 0.73 -5.15
C GLY A 43 -6.07 -0.64 -5.83
N ARG A 44 -6.93 -0.80 -6.85
CA ARG A 44 -7.06 -2.03 -7.66
C ARG A 44 -6.39 -1.96 -9.04
N LYS A 45 -6.22 -0.75 -9.58
CA LYS A 45 -5.75 -0.48 -10.96
C LYS A 45 -4.66 0.58 -10.99
N VAL A 46 -4.83 1.61 -10.16
CA VAL A 46 -3.80 2.61 -9.87
C VAL A 46 -3.39 2.34 -8.44
N GLU A 47 -2.22 1.75 -8.29
CA GLU A 47 -1.65 1.49 -6.98
C GLU A 47 -1.01 2.78 -6.46
N TYR A 48 -1.35 3.14 -5.23
CA TYR A 48 -0.71 4.22 -4.50
C TYR A 48 -0.34 3.72 -3.10
N VAL A 49 0.67 4.34 -2.51
CA VAL A 49 0.99 4.08 -1.10
C VAL A 49 0.23 5.09 -0.27
N ILE A 50 -0.65 4.59 0.60
CA ILE A 50 -1.22 5.43 1.68
C ILE A 50 -0.28 5.31 2.87
N TYR A 51 -0.10 6.42 3.59
CA TYR A 51 0.49 6.38 4.90
C TYR A 51 -0.29 7.18 5.93
N PHE A 52 -0.22 6.72 7.16
CA PHE A 52 -0.77 7.39 8.34
C PHE A 52 0.39 7.88 9.21
N ASP A 53 0.45 9.20 9.44
CA ASP A 53 1.38 9.83 10.37
C ASP A 53 0.89 9.63 11.80
N LEU A 54 1.61 8.84 12.60
CA LEU A 54 1.19 8.51 13.97
C LEU A 54 1.32 9.69 14.94
N ILE A 55 2.09 10.73 14.58
CA ILE A 55 2.31 11.90 15.42
C ILE A 55 1.29 12.99 15.08
N LYS A 56 1.10 13.27 13.79
CA LYS A 56 0.14 14.30 13.32
C LYS A 56 -1.28 13.78 13.17
N GLU A 57 -1.44 12.47 13.12
CA GLU A 57 -2.73 11.79 12.93
C GLU A 57 -3.38 12.16 11.59
N GLU A 58 -2.57 12.15 10.52
CA GLU A 58 -2.98 12.56 9.18
C GLU A 58 -2.77 11.42 8.18
N PHE A 59 -3.71 11.25 7.26
CA PHE A 59 -3.53 10.39 6.09
C PHE A 59 -2.93 11.16 4.93
N LYS A 60 -1.94 10.57 4.28
CA LYS A 60 -1.29 11.12 3.09
C LYS A 60 -1.07 10.02 2.06
N LEU A 61 -0.81 10.46 0.83
CA LEU A 61 -0.61 9.58 -0.31
C LEU A 61 0.76 9.85 -0.91
N ILE A 62 1.39 8.78 -1.38
CA ILE A 62 2.58 8.81 -2.21
C ILE A 62 2.20 8.12 -3.51
N ASP A 63 2.34 8.85 -4.62
CA ASP A 63 2.19 8.27 -5.94
C ASP A 63 3.30 7.23 -6.14
N ILE A 64 2.94 6.05 -6.63
CA ILE A 64 3.93 5.05 -6.98
C ILE A 64 4.70 5.59 -8.20
N PRO A 65 6.05 5.60 -8.15
CA PRO A 65 6.84 6.00 -9.31
C PRO A 65 6.50 5.12 -10.51
N ASP A 66 6.59 5.71 -11.71
CA ASP A 66 6.30 5.06 -13.00
C ASP A 66 6.82 3.62 -13.01
N ASP A 67 5.95 2.68 -13.35
CA ASP A 67 6.23 1.25 -13.28
C ASP A 67 7.01 0.76 -14.51
N HIS A 68 7.77 1.65 -15.14
CA HIS A 68 8.63 1.36 -16.27
C HIS A 68 7.91 0.65 -17.44
N GLY A 69 6.58 0.81 -17.53
CA GLY A 69 5.75 0.19 -18.57
C GLY A 69 5.40 -1.29 -18.34
N PHE A 70 5.50 -1.80 -17.12
CA PHE A 70 5.02 -3.14 -16.80
C PHE A 70 3.48 -3.23 -16.93
N ASP A 71 2.98 -4.36 -17.43
CA ASP A 71 1.53 -4.60 -17.42
C ASP A 71 1.06 -4.73 -15.96
N HIS A 72 0.26 -3.78 -15.49
CA HIS A 72 -0.27 -3.76 -14.13
C HIS A 72 -1.01 -5.04 -13.73
N GLN A 73 -1.46 -5.87 -14.68
CA GLN A 73 -2.09 -7.17 -14.38
C GLN A 73 -1.10 -8.30 -14.07
N LEU A 74 0.18 -8.10 -14.38
CA LEU A 74 1.26 -9.07 -14.18
C LEU A 74 2.20 -8.66 -13.05
N VAL A 75 1.99 -7.48 -12.48
CA VAL A 75 2.89 -6.91 -11.48
C VAL A 75 2.34 -7.17 -10.08
N HIS A 76 3.16 -7.79 -9.25
CA HIS A 76 2.95 -7.86 -7.80
C HIS A 76 3.88 -6.88 -7.11
N ARG A 77 3.33 -6.03 -6.23
CA ARG A 77 4.09 -5.07 -5.45
C ARG A 77 4.05 -5.42 -3.98
N LYS A 78 5.19 -5.28 -3.32
CA LYS A 78 5.32 -5.52 -1.88
C LYS A 78 6.09 -4.39 -1.22
N LEU A 79 5.49 -3.77 -0.21
CA LEU A 79 6.19 -2.84 0.67
C LEU A 79 7.08 -3.62 1.65
N MET A 80 8.25 -3.07 1.92
CA MET A 80 9.19 -3.60 2.90
C MET A 80 10.06 -2.51 3.48
N VAL A 81 10.79 -2.85 4.55
CA VAL A 81 11.86 -2.00 5.07
C VAL A 81 13.19 -2.53 4.57
N LEU A 82 13.91 -1.72 3.79
CA LEU A 82 15.25 -2.02 3.32
C LEU A 82 16.22 -0.99 3.88
N ARG A 83 17.19 -1.45 4.67
CA ARG A 83 18.21 -0.59 5.31
C ARG A 83 17.60 0.60 6.09
N GLY A 84 16.52 0.33 6.83
CA GLY A 84 15.82 1.34 7.64
C GLY A 84 14.95 2.33 6.86
N SER A 85 14.83 2.16 5.54
CA SER A 85 13.99 2.98 4.68
C SER A 85 12.81 2.17 4.12
N LEU A 86 11.68 2.83 3.88
CA LEU A 86 10.58 2.22 3.14
C LEU A 86 11.05 1.94 1.71
N ALA A 87 10.85 0.71 1.24
CA ALA A 87 11.15 0.28 -0.11
C ALA A 87 9.97 -0.49 -0.69
N MET A 88 9.93 -0.52 -2.02
CA MET A 88 8.95 -1.28 -2.79
C MET A 88 9.70 -2.30 -3.65
N MET A 89 9.34 -3.56 -3.50
CA MET A 89 9.76 -4.61 -4.43
C MET A 89 8.65 -4.84 -5.44
N VAL A 90 9.06 -5.02 -6.69
CA VAL A 90 8.17 -5.27 -7.83
C VAL A 90 8.61 -6.59 -8.46
N SER A 91 7.67 -7.52 -8.61
CA SER A 91 7.88 -8.79 -9.32
C SER A 91 6.86 -8.91 -10.45
N VAL A 92 7.31 -9.36 -11.61
CA VAL A 92 6.46 -9.52 -12.80
C VAL A 92 6.26 -10.99 -13.08
N GLU A 93 5.01 -11.42 -13.24
CA GLU A 93 4.67 -12.77 -13.71
C GLU A 93 4.97 -12.88 -15.21
N ASP A 94 5.83 -13.84 -15.56
CA ASP A 94 6.13 -14.16 -16.94
C ASP A 94 5.16 -15.24 -17.45
N ARG A 95 4.10 -14.82 -18.14
CA ARG A 95 3.11 -15.73 -18.75
C ARG A 95 3.64 -16.55 -19.92
N THR A 96 4.90 -16.35 -20.35
CA THR A 96 5.48 -17.17 -21.43
C THR A 96 5.82 -18.59 -20.99
N LYS A 97 5.85 -18.88 -19.68
CA LYS A 97 6.15 -20.23 -19.16
C LYS A 97 4.97 -21.20 -19.18
N ASP A 98 3.75 -20.72 -19.35
CA ASP A 98 2.56 -21.58 -19.39
C ASP A 98 2.37 -22.27 -20.74
N THR A 99 3.17 -21.95 -21.75
CA THR A 99 3.10 -22.59 -23.07
C THR A 99 4.00 -23.82 -23.22
N GLU A 100 4.85 -24.14 -22.23
CA GLU A 100 5.77 -25.30 -22.33
C GLU A 100 5.22 -26.62 -21.75
N TYR A 101 4.08 -26.63 -21.05
CA TYR A 101 3.47 -27.87 -20.54
C TYR A 101 2.37 -28.46 -21.44
N GLY A 102 2.21 -27.93 -22.66
CA GLY A 102 1.26 -28.44 -23.65
C GLY A 102 1.91 -29.29 -24.73
N CYS A 103 2.50 -30.44 -24.39
CA CYS A 103 2.67 -31.58 -25.31
C CYS A 103 3.25 -32.81 -24.59
N SER A 104 2.38 -33.76 -24.23
CA SER A 104 2.61 -35.22 -24.33
C SER A 104 1.30 -35.95 -24.12
#